data_AF-A0A2I0EX45-F1
#
_entry.id   AF-A0A2I0EX45-F1
#
_cell.length_a   1.000
_cell.length_b   1.000
_cell.length_c   1.000
_cell.angle_alpha   90.00
_cell.angle_beta   90.00
_cell.angle_gamma   90.00
#
_symmetry.space_group_name_H-M   'P 1'
#
loop_
_entity.id
_entity.type
_entity.pdbx_description
1 polymer ?
#
loop_
_entity_poly.entity_id
_entity_poly.type
_entity_poly.pdbx_seq_one_letter_code
_entity_poly.pdbx_strand_id
1 'polypeptide(L)'
;MSSKSPRKKRDKIEILAIITVSFLIVVTTSLFIATPIFGIYGLYNVVQELNLASVDFFDETFSNITYFGAFFVLIYLISSLLDITSKILARLNQFQFSKKTMVLNYIIQVLICSILFTVITDYYFSRIDIAFLGLVILFTLIYAVNYLMLDVNETTD
;
A
#
# COMPACT_ATOMS: atom_id res chain seq x y z
N MET A 1 40.98 51.82 -17.15
CA MET A 1 40.74 50.72 -16.19
C MET A 1 39.26 50.71 -15.82
N SER A 2 38.47 49.83 -16.42
CA SER A 2 37.02 49.73 -16.16
C SER A 2 36.78 48.98 -14.85
N SER A 3 36.25 49.65 -13.83
CA SER A 3 35.91 49.05 -12.55
C SER A 3 34.71 48.11 -12.75
N LYS A 4 34.94 46.80 -12.65
CA LYS A 4 33.84 45.81 -12.64
C LYS A 4 33.02 46.07 -11.37
N SER A 5 31.87 46.71 -11.54
CA SER A 5 30.92 47.05 -10.48
C SER A 5 30.59 45.82 -9.61
N PRO A 6 30.74 45.90 -8.27
CA PRO A 6 30.48 44.80 -7.35
C PRO A 6 29.01 44.32 -7.35
N ARG A 7 28.07 45.12 -7.87
CA ARG A 7 26.65 44.73 -8.01
C ARG A 7 26.48 43.54 -8.95
N LYS A 8 27.19 43.52 -10.09
CA LYS A 8 27.07 42.46 -11.12
C LYS A 8 27.61 41.09 -10.67
N LYS A 9 28.46 41.04 -9.66
CA LYS A 9 28.95 39.79 -9.04
C LYS A 9 27.93 39.21 -8.07
N ARG A 10 27.21 40.06 -7.32
CA ARG A 10 26.18 39.66 -6.37
C ARG A 10 24.99 39.01 -7.07
N ASP A 11 24.53 39.60 -8.19
CA ASP A 11 23.43 39.04 -8.99
C ASP A 11 23.73 37.63 -9.52
N LYS A 12 24.99 37.35 -9.90
CA LYS A 12 25.41 36.03 -10.38
C LYS A 12 25.42 34.98 -9.28
N ILE A 13 25.80 35.38 -8.05
CA ILE A 13 25.81 34.50 -6.88
C ILE A 13 24.37 34.18 -6.48
N GLU A 14 23.47 35.17 -6.52
CA GLU A 14 22.05 34.99 -6.24
C GLU A 14 21.38 34.07 -7.27
N ILE A 15 21.64 34.26 -8.57
CA ILE A 15 21.15 33.36 -9.63
C ILE A 15 21.69 31.94 -9.44
N LEU A 16 23.00 31.79 -9.15
CA LEU A 16 23.61 30.49 -8.91
C LEU A 16 23.00 29.80 -7.67
N ALA A 17 22.74 30.55 -6.61
CA ALA A 17 22.08 30.05 -5.40
C ALA A 17 20.66 29.57 -5.70
N ILE A 18 19.86 30.33 -6.44
CA ILE A 18 18.50 29.94 -6.85
C ILE A 18 18.54 28.65 -7.66
N ILE A 19 19.42 28.57 -8.67
CA ILE A 19 19.57 27.37 -9.51
C ILE A 19 19.95 26.16 -8.65
N THR A 20 20.88 26.33 -7.71
CA THR A 20 21.35 25.26 -6.82
C THR A 20 20.22 24.76 -5.90
N VAL A 21 19.46 25.69 -5.32
CA VAL A 21 18.31 25.35 -4.45
C VAL A 21 17.21 24.67 -5.26
N SER A 22 16.86 25.19 -6.44
CA SER A 22 15.87 24.56 -7.33
C SER A 22 16.29 23.16 -7.74
N PHE A 23 17.57 22.94 -8.06
CA PHE A 23 18.11 21.62 -8.37
C PHE A 23 18.00 20.66 -7.19
N LEU A 24 18.36 21.10 -5.98
CA LEU A 24 18.22 20.30 -4.76
C LEU A 24 16.77 19.89 -4.48
N ILE A 25 15.82 20.80 -4.69
CA ILE A 25 14.38 20.51 -4.54
C ILE A 25 13.97 19.41 -5.53
N VAL A 26 14.32 19.55 -6.81
CA VAL A 26 14.00 18.55 -7.84
C VAL A 26 14.58 17.18 -7.47
N VAL A 27 15.86 17.12 -7.11
CA VAL A 27 16.52 15.87 -6.70
C VAL A 27 15.83 15.24 -5.49
N THR A 28 15.53 16.04 -4.47
CA THR A 28 14.90 15.54 -3.24
C THR A 28 13.48 15.02 -3.51
N THR A 29 12.69 15.74 -4.30
CA THR A 29 11.35 15.30 -4.72
C THR A 29 11.42 14.04 -5.57
N SER A 30 12.36 13.95 -6.51
CA SER A 30 12.57 12.75 -7.31
C SER A 30 12.95 11.55 -6.45
N LEU A 31 13.84 11.72 -5.46
CA LEU A 31 14.20 10.64 -4.53
C LEU A 31 13.00 10.20 -3.67
N PHE A 32 12.20 11.16 -3.20
CA PHE A 32 11.01 10.88 -2.41
C PHE A 32 9.95 10.09 -3.20
N ILE A 33 9.80 10.35 -4.49
CA ILE A 33 8.87 9.61 -5.37
C ILE A 33 9.47 8.27 -5.84
N ALA A 34 10.77 8.26 -6.17
CA ALA A 34 11.44 7.08 -6.69
C ALA A 34 11.60 6.00 -5.62
N THR A 35 11.83 6.37 -4.35
CA THR A 35 12.05 5.38 -3.28
C THR A 35 10.85 4.44 -3.08
N PRO A 36 9.59 4.93 -2.98
CA PRO A 36 8.41 4.07 -2.97
C PRO A 36 8.28 3.22 -4.23
N ILE A 37 8.55 3.79 -5.42
CA ILE A 37 8.45 3.06 -6.69
C ILE A 37 9.46 1.91 -6.72
N PHE A 38 10.73 2.17 -6.41
CA PHE A 38 11.76 1.13 -6.31
C PHE A 38 11.46 0.12 -5.22
N GLY A 39 10.90 0.55 -4.09
CA GLY A 39 10.42 -0.34 -3.04
C GLY A 39 9.33 -1.28 -3.54
N ILE A 40 8.33 -0.75 -4.25
CA ILE A 40 7.22 -1.53 -4.82
C ILE A 40 7.74 -2.49 -5.91
N TYR A 41 8.61 -2.03 -6.80
CA TYR A 41 9.22 -2.89 -7.83
C TYR A 41 10.11 -3.99 -7.22
N GLY A 42 10.90 -3.66 -6.21
CA GLY A 42 11.71 -4.62 -5.48
C GLY A 42 10.84 -5.66 -4.76
N LEU A 43 9.76 -5.21 -4.10
CA LEU A 43 8.80 -6.08 -3.45
C LEU A 43 8.09 -6.99 -4.47
N TYR A 44 7.71 -6.45 -5.63
CA TYR A 44 7.12 -7.21 -6.73
C TYR A 44 8.04 -8.34 -7.18
N ASN A 45 9.33 -8.05 -7.40
CA ASN A 45 10.30 -9.06 -7.80
C ASN A 45 10.47 -10.15 -6.74
N VAL A 46 10.54 -9.79 -5.45
CA VAL A 46 10.64 -10.77 -4.35
C VAL A 46 9.39 -11.65 -4.28
N VAL A 47 8.20 -11.04 -4.38
CA VAL A 47 6.92 -11.76 -4.39
C VAL A 47 6.85 -12.71 -5.59
N GLN A 48 7.36 -12.30 -6.75
CA GLN A 48 7.41 -13.13 -7.94
C GLN A 48 8.43 -14.27 -7.82
N GLU A 49 9.65 -14.02 -7.32
CA GLU A 49 10.68 -15.05 -7.10
C GLU A 49 10.25 -16.11 -6.09
N LEU A 50 9.47 -15.71 -5.08
CA LEU A 50 8.89 -16.63 -4.09
C LEU A 50 7.65 -17.38 -4.61
N ASN A 51 7.24 -17.16 -5.88
CA ASN A 51 6.01 -17.67 -6.48
C ASN A 51 4.76 -17.33 -5.64
N LEU A 52 4.76 -16.18 -4.98
CA LEU A 52 3.63 -15.73 -4.16
C LEU A 52 2.59 -14.99 -5.00
N ALA A 53 3.01 -14.25 -6.01
CA ALA A 53 2.13 -13.66 -7.01
C ALA A 53 2.87 -13.32 -8.31
N SER A 54 2.17 -13.37 -9.44
CA SER A 54 2.60 -12.83 -10.73
C SER A 54 1.48 -12.01 -11.36
N VAL A 55 1.86 -10.93 -12.03
CA VAL A 55 0.92 -9.98 -12.63
C VAL A 55 1.28 -9.74 -14.10
N ASP A 56 0.33 -9.98 -14.99
CA ASP A 56 0.47 -9.74 -16.42
C ASP A 56 -0.17 -8.41 -16.81
N PHE A 57 0.65 -7.36 -16.93
CA PHE A 57 0.18 -6.02 -17.30
C PHE A 57 -0.38 -5.97 -18.73
N PHE A 58 -1.37 -5.11 -18.95
CA PHE A 58 -1.81 -4.67 -20.27
C PHE A 58 -0.81 -3.67 -20.86
N ASP A 59 -0.80 -3.54 -22.19
CA ASP A 59 -0.01 -2.51 -22.88
C ASP A 59 -0.55 -1.10 -22.58
N GLU A 60 -1.86 -0.97 -22.38
CA GLU A 60 -2.51 0.30 -22.11
C GLU A 60 -2.53 0.62 -20.60
N THR A 61 -1.95 1.77 -20.25
CA THR A 61 -1.90 2.26 -18.86
C THR A 61 -3.30 2.42 -18.24
N PHE A 62 -4.28 2.90 -19.00
CA PHE A 62 -5.64 3.09 -18.48
C PHE A 62 -6.31 1.75 -18.13
N SER A 63 -6.07 0.72 -18.93
CA SER A 63 -6.54 -0.65 -18.69
C SER A 63 -5.90 -1.24 -17.43
N ASN A 64 -4.60 -1.04 -17.22
CA ASN A 64 -3.91 -1.41 -15.98
C ASN A 64 -4.53 -0.72 -14.75
N ILE A 65 -4.68 0.60 -14.79
CA ILE A 65 -5.25 1.37 -13.67
C ILE A 65 -6.66 0.89 -13.33
N THR A 66 -7.50 0.68 -14.34
CA THR A 66 -8.90 0.28 -14.13
C THR A 66 -8.98 -1.14 -13.57
N TYR A 67 -8.23 -2.08 -14.16
CA TYR A 67 -8.26 -3.49 -13.79
C TYR A 67 -7.67 -3.75 -12.40
N PHE A 68 -6.44 -3.28 -12.15
CA PHE A 68 -5.80 -3.45 -10.85
C PHE A 68 -6.42 -2.55 -9.78
N GLY A 69 -6.93 -1.38 -10.16
CA GLY A 69 -7.73 -0.54 -9.27
C GLY A 69 -9.00 -1.26 -8.79
N ALA A 70 -9.75 -1.89 -9.69
CA ALA A 70 -10.92 -2.68 -9.33
C ALA A 70 -10.57 -3.86 -8.41
N PHE A 71 -9.43 -4.51 -8.64
CA PHE A 71 -8.91 -5.56 -7.77
C PHE A 71 -8.68 -5.07 -6.33
N PHE A 72 -7.98 -3.95 -6.15
CA PHE A 72 -7.75 -3.37 -4.82
C PHE A 72 -9.03 -2.90 -4.13
N VAL A 73 -9.95 -2.30 -4.90
CA VAL A 73 -11.28 -1.92 -4.38
C VAL A 73 -12.02 -3.14 -3.86
N LEU A 74 -11.96 -4.26 -4.59
CA LEU A 74 -12.61 -5.50 -4.16
C LEU A 74 -11.98 -6.07 -2.88
N ILE A 75 -10.64 -6.06 -2.76
CA ILE A 75 -9.93 -6.45 -1.52
C ILE A 75 -10.46 -5.65 -0.34
N TYR A 76 -10.51 -4.33 -0.50
CA TYR A 76 -10.99 -3.43 0.53
C TYR A 76 -12.45 -3.71 0.91
N LEU A 77 -13.34 -3.87 -0.08
CA LEU A 77 -14.77 -4.10 0.15
C LEU A 77 -15.02 -5.41 0.91
N ILE A 78 -14.43 -6.51 0.48
CA ILE A 78 -14.64 -7.83 1.11
C ILE A 78 -14.07 -7.85 2.52
N SER A 79 -12.85 -7.34 2.71
CA SER A 79 -12.22 -7.27 4.04
C SER A 79 -13.06 -6.43 5.01
N SER A 80 -13.58 -5.29 4.54
CA SER A 80 -14.42 -4.40 5.33
C SER A 80 -15.77 -5.03 5.66
N LEU A 81 -16.40 -5.71 4.70
CA LEU A 81 -17.67 -6.42 4.93
C LEU A 81 -17.52 -7.52 5.97
N LEU A 82 -16.43 -8.29 5.93
CA LEU A 82 -16.17 -9.34 6.92
C LEU A 82 -15.87 -8.76 8.30
N ASP A 83 -15.10 -7.67 8.38
CA ASP A 83 -14.85 -6.99 9.66
C ASP A 83 -16.16 -6.47 10.27
N ILE A 84 -16.98 -5.74 9.50
CA ILE A 84 -18.30 -5.26 9.93
C ILE A 84 -19.20 -6.42 10.37
N THR A 85 -19.26 -7.50 9.58
CA THR A 85 -20.06 -8.68 9.91
C THR A 85 -19.61 -9.30 11.24
N SER A 86 -18.30 -9.42 11.46
CA SER A 86 -17.75 -9.96 12.71
C SER A 86 -18.12 -9.09 13.93
N LYS A 87 -18.08 -7.77 13.77
CA LYS A 87 -18.46 -6.80 14.82
C LYS A 87 -19.96 -6.87 15.13
N ILE A 88 -20.81 -7.02 14.11
CA ILE A 88 -22.25 -7.20 14.28
C ILE A 88 -22.53 -8.51 15.02
N LEU A 89 -21.93 -9.63 14.59
CA LEU A 89 -22.12 -10.93 15.23
C LEU A 89 -21.70 -10.92 16.70
N ALA A 90 -20.56 -10.29 17.02
CA ALA A 90 -20.12 -10.16 18.40
C ALA A 90 -21.11 -9.34 19.24
N ARG A 91 -21.63 -8.23 18.69
CA ARG A 91 -22.62 -7.40 19.38
C ARG A 91 -23.93 -8.15 19.62
N LEU A 92 -24.41 -8.92 18.64
CA LEU A 92 -25.63 -9.73 18.76
C LEU A 92 -25.50 -10.82 19.83
N ASN A 93 -24.33 -11.46 19.92
CA ASN A 93 -24.06 -12.51 20.91
C ASN A 93 -23.58 -11.97 22.26
N GLN A 94 -23.60 -10.64 22.46
CA GLN A 94 -23.04 -9.96 23.63
C GLN A 94 -21.59 -10.40 23.96
N PHE A 95 -20.84 -10.81 22.94
CA PHE A 95 -19.48 -11.27 23.08
C PHE A 95 -18.55 -10.07 23.21
N GLN A 96 -17.86 -9.96 24.34
CA GLN A 96 -16.83 -8.94 24.52
C GLN A 96 -15.51 -9.46 23.96
N PHE A 97 -14.93 -8.72 23.01
CA PHE A 97 -13.61 -9.06 22.49
C PHE A 97 -12.54 -8.74 23.53
N SER A 98 -11.92 -9.79 24.07
CA SER A 98 -10.60 -9.69 24.69
C SER A 98 -9.54 -9.56 23.60
N LYS A 99 -8.35 -9.04 23.92
CA LYS A 99 -7.23 -8.97 22.97
C LYS A 99 -6.93 -10.33 22.30
N LYS A 100 -7.00 -11.43 23.06
CA LYS A 100 -6.77 -12.80 22.53
C LYS A 100 -7.87 -13.23 21.55
N THR A 101 -9.13 -12.94 21.87
CA THR A 101 -10.27 -13.33 21.01
C THR A 101 -10.38 -12.46 19.77
N MET A 102 -9.87 -11.22 19.82
CA MET A 102 -9.72 -10.34 18.66
C MET A 102 -8.69 -10.89 17.66
N VAL A 103 -7.52 -11.31 18.14
CA VAL A 103 -6.50 -11.95 17.29
C VAL A 103 -7.05 -13.22 16.63
N LEU A 104 -7.77 -14.06 17.39
CA LEU A 104 -8.39 -15.26 16.84
C LEU A 104 -9.43 -14.94 15.75
N ASN A 105 -10.26 -13.91 15.97
CA ASN A 105 -11.21 -13.42 14.98
C ASN A 105 -10.50 -12.96 13.69
N TYR A 106 -9.36 -12.26 13.81
CA TYR A 106 -8.57 -11.87 12.66
C TYR A 106 -7.94 -13.05 11.92
N ILE A 107 -7.45 -14.07 12.63
CA ILE A 107 -6.96 -15.30 11.98
C ILE A 107 -8.08 -15.95 11.17
N ILE A 108 -9.30 -16.03 11.72
CA ILE A 108 -10.46 -16.58 11.02
C ILE A 108 -10.79 -15.74 9.78
N GLN A 109 -10.78 -14.41 9.91
CA GLN A 109 -11.05 -13.51 8.79
C GLN A 109 -9.98 -13.62 7.70
N VAL A 110 -8.69 -13.71 8.05
CA VAL A 110 -7.60 -13.97 7.09
C VAL A 110 -7.88 -15.22 6.28
N LEU A 111 -8.27 -16.33 6.94
CA LEU A 111 -8.57 -17.58 6.25
C LEU A 111 -9.79 -17.45 5.33
N ILE A 112 -10.89 -16.87 5.81
CA ILE A 112 -12.11 -16.68 5.01
C ILE A 112 -11.81 -15.78 3.81
N CYS A 113 -11.16 -14.63 4.01
CA CYS A 113 -10.76 -13.72 2.95
C CYS A 113 -9.88 -14.43 1.92
N SER A 114 -8.86 -15.19 2.36
CA SER A 114 -7.94 -15.87 1.45
C SER A 114 -8.66 -16.90 0.59
N ILE A 115 -9.57 -17.69 1.17
CA ILE A 115 -10.37 -18.68 0.43
C ILE A 115 -11.29 -17.98 -0.58
N LEU A 116 -12.03 -16.96 -0.15
CA LEU A 116 -12.92 -16.21 -1.04
C LEU A 116 -12.14 -15.54 -2.18
N PHE A 117 -10.99 -14.94 -1.86
CA PHE A 117 -10.17 -14.28 -2.87
C PHE A 117 -9.59 -15.23 -3.87
N THR A 118 -9.14 -16.42 -3.46
CA THR A 118 -8.65 -17.43 -4.40
C THR A 118 -9.69 -17.72 -5.48
N VAL A 119 -10.95 -17.95 -5.07
CA VAL A 119 -12.05 -18.24 -6.00
C VAL A 119 -12.36 -17.04 -6.90
N ILE A 120 -12.34 -15.83 -6.34
CA ILE A 120 -12.65 -14.60 -7.07
C ILE A 120 -11.55 -14.24 -8.07
N THR A 121 -10.27 -14.36 -7.67
CA THR A 121 -9.13 -14.06 -8.54
C THR A 121 -9.11 -14.98 -9.74
N ASP A 122 -9.29 -16.28 -9.50
CA ASP A 122 -9.28 -17.29 -10.56
C ASP A 122 -10.39 -17.04 -11.59
N TYR A 123 -11.54 -16.53 -11.16
CA TYR A 123 -12.70 -16.33 -12.03
C TYR A 123 -12.73 -14.95 -12.72
N TYR A 124 -12.43 -13.87 -11.99
CA TYR A 124 -12.61 -12.50 -12.47
C TYR A 124 -11.28 -11.80 -12.83
N PHE A 125 -10.17 -12.25 -12.26
CA PHE A 125 -8.87 -11.59 -12.39
C PHE A 125 -7.81 -12.49 -13.04
N SER A 126 -8.07 -12.94 -14.27
CA SER A 126 -7.19 -13.85 -15.02
C SER A 126 -5.74 -13.39 -15.26
N ARG A 127 -5.42 -12.11 -15.06
CA ARG A 127 -4.06 -11.55 -15.18
C ARG A 127 -3.33 -11.40 -13.86
N ILE A 128 -3.97 -11.82 -12.76
CA ILE A 128 -3.42 -11.81 -11.42
C ILE A 128 -3.41 -13.27 -10.96
N ASP A 129 -2.23 -13.86 -10.92
CA ASP A 129 -2.03 -15.16 -10.30
C ASP A 129 -1.42 -14.93 -8.92
N ILE A 130 -2.13 -15.35 -7.87
CA ILE A 130 -1.67 -15.20 -6.49
C ILE A 130 -1.77 -16.57 -5.84
N ALA A 131 -0.65 -17.11 -5.39
CA ALA A 131 -0.64 -18.33 -4.62
C ALA A 131 -1.44 -18.13 -3.33
N PHE A 132 -2.11 -19.18 -2.86
CA PHE A 132 -2.88 -19.12 -1.61
C PHE A 132 -2.08 -18.55 -0.44
N LEU A 133 -0.79 -18.90 -0.34
CA LEU A 133 0.12 -18.35 0.67
C LEU A 133 0.31 -16.82 0.53
N GLY A 134 0.39 -16.31 -0.70
CA GLY A 134 0.45 -14.88 -0.99
C GLY A 134 -0.81 -14.15 -0.51
N LEU A 135 -1.99 -14.74 -0.70
CA LEU A 135 -3.24 -14.20 -0.15
C LEU A 135 -3.26 -14.21 1.38
N VAL A 136 -2.81 -15.29 2.00
CA VAL A 136 -2.71 -15.36 3.47
C VAL A 136 -1.80 -14.26 4.00
N ILE A 137 -0.63 -14.04 3.39
CA ILE A 137 0.29 -12.96 3.77
C ILE A 137 -0.36 -11.59 3.58
N LEU A 138 -1.00 -11.36 2.43
CA LEU A 138 -1.68 -10.10 2.11
C LEU A 138 -2.75 -9.76 3.16
N PHE A 139 -3.66 -10.68 3.45
CA PHE A 139 -4.71 -10.44 4.45
C PHE A 139 -4.15 -10.35 5.86
N THR A 140 -3.11 -11.12 6.19
CA THR A 140 -2.43 -10.99 7.50
C THR A 140 -1.90 -9.57 7.69
N LEU A 141 -1.26 -8.99 6.67
CA LEU A 141 -0.76 -7.62 6.73
C LEU A 141 -1.90 -6.59 6.88
N ILE A 142 -2.98 -6.74 6.12
CA ILE A 142 -4.15 -5.86 6.22
C ILE A 142 -4.73 -5.88 7.64
N TYR A 143 -4.96 -7.05 8.21
CA TYR A 143 -5.52 -7.17 9.56
C TYR A 143 -4.53 -6.79 10.66
N ALA A 144 -3.23 -7.00 10.46
CA ALA A 144 -2.20 -6.52 11.39
C ALA A 144 -2.17 -5.00 11.46
N VAL A 145 -2.26 -4.30 10.32
CA VAL A 145 -2.35 -2.83 10.28
C VAL A 145 -3.61 -2.36 11.00
N ASN A 146 -4.77 -2.99 10.75
CA ASN A 146 -6.01 -2.65 11.43
C ASN A 146 -5.92 -2.86 12.95
N TYR A 147 -5.31 -3.96 13.39
CA TYR A 147 -5.09 -4.23 14.81
C TYR A 147 -4.21 -3.15 15.46
N LEU A 148 -3.10 -2.79 14.82
CA LEU A 148 -2.19 -1.75 15.32
C LEU A 148 -2.88 -0.38 15.39
N MET A 149 -3.67 0.00 14.38
CA MET A 149 -4.40 1.26 14.39
C MET A 149 -5.45 1.33 15.51
N LEU A 150 -6.06 0.20 15.88
CA LEU A 150 -7.01 0.15 16.99
C LEU A 150 -6.32 0.26 18.35
N ASP A 151 -5.17 -0.38 18.55
CA ASP A 151 -4.42 -0.33 19.82
C ASP A 151 -3.88 1.09 20.10
N VAL A 152 -3.47 1.84 19.07
CA VAL A 152 -3.05 3.24 19.22
C VAL A 152 -4.17 4.12 19.78
N ASN A 153 -5.41 3.94 19.30
CA ASN A 153 -6.55 4.75 19.73
C ASN A 153 -6.96 4.48 21.19
N GLU A 154 -6.70 3.28 21.73
CA GLU A 154 -6.98 2.97 23.14
C GLU A 154 -5.95 3.57 24.12
N THR A 155 -4.80 4.04 23.64
CA THR A 155 -3.71 4.60 24.48
C THR A 155 -3.71 6.13 24.58
N THR A 156 -4.61 6.79 23.84
CA THR A 156 -4.75 8.25 23.80
C THR A 156 -5.91 8.81 24.62
N ASP A 157 -6.66 7.94 25.31
CA ASP A 157 -7.63 8.29 26.34
C ASP A 157 -7.03 8.08 27.76
#